data_AF-A0A8J4XCN9-F1
#
_entry.id   AF-A0A8J4XCN9-F1
#
_cell.length_a   1.000
_cell.length_b   1.000
_cell.length_c   1.000
_cell.angle_alpha   90.00
_cell.angle_beta   90.00
_cell.angle_gamma   90.00
#
_symmetry.space_group_name_H-M   'P 1'
#
loop_
_entity.id
_entity.type
_entity.pdbx_description
1 polymer ?
#
loop_
_entity_poly.entity_id
_entity_poly.type
_entity_poly.pdbx_seq_one_letter_code
_entity_poly.pdbx_strand_id
1 'polypeptide(L)'
;VSHFSTCACLSDRKKHPSFFRTVPSDYFQSRALAKLVKYFGWTWVGALCSDNDYGNNGLNEFISAAKEEGICVEYSMAFFKTDPREKILKIVENIKASTSKVIVGFVADSDIGFLLKEMALQNMTGFQWVGSESWISDLDTANPEWQHILKGSLGFAIPTAKINGLGKFLSKLNPASDIAIYKELWETIFQCKLSIQNTVEMTQLCEGNESLTQVPNIYTDVLDLRIANNVYKAVYAVAYALHNSYGCSKRDGGQTAANVCTNLADNQKPWQ
;
A
#
# COMPACT_ATOMS: atom_id res chain seq x y z
N VAL A 1 -9.53 -6.48 -10.66
CA VAL A 1 -8.33 -7.03 -9.99
C VAL A 1 -7.70 -5.93 -9.15
N SER A 2 -7.74 -6.01 -7.82
CA SER A 2 -7.12 -5.02 -6.92
C SER A 2 -5.61 -5.21 -6.86
N HIS A 3 -4.87 -4.10 -6.84
CA HIS A 3 -3.40 -4.11 -6.75
C HIS A 3 -2.88 -3.94 -5.30
N PHE A 4 -3.76 -3.58 -4.36
CA PHE A 4 -3.33 -3.24 -2.99
C PHE A 4 -4.35 -3.54 -1.87
N SER A 5 -5.54 -4.11 -2.17
CA SER A 5 -6.49 -4.51 -1.13
C SER A 5 -6.12 -5.89 -0.54
N THR A 6 -5.51 -5.89 0.64
CA THR A 6 -4.88 -7.05 1.26
C THR A 6 -5.72 -7.76 2.31
N CYS A 7 -6.80 -7.13 2.80
CA CYS A 7 -7.70 -7.70 3.81
C CYS A 7 -8.07 -9.17 3.52
N ALA A 8 -7.98 -10.04 4.53
CA ALA A 8 -8.38 -11.44 4.41
C ALA A 8 -9.88 -11.59 4.08
N CYS A 9 -10.70 -10.65 4.54
CA CYS A 9 -12.14 -10.57 4.30
C CYS A 9 -12.54 -10.62 2.81
N LEU A 10 -11.70 -10.12 1.92
CA LEU A 10 -11.94 -10.11 0.47
C LEU A 10 -11.74 -11.48 -0.21
N SER A 11 -11.29 -12.49 0.53
CA SER A 11 -11.08 -13.85 0.02
C SER A 11 -12.35 -14.70 0.01
N ASP A 12 -13.42 -14.26 0.68
CA ASP A 12 -14.70 -14.98 0.68
C ASP A 12 -15.36 -14.92 -0.70
N ARG A 13 -15.26 -16.01 -1.47
CA ARG A 13 -15.82 -16.13 -2.82
C ARG A 13 -17.34 -16.13 -2.86
N LYS A 14 -18.03 -16.42 -1.75
CA LYS A 14 -19.49 -16.30 -1.69
C LYS A 14 -19.92 -14.83 -1.62
N LYS A 15 -19.15 -14.00 -0.89
CA LYS A 15 -19.40 -12.55 -0.78
C LYS A 15 -18.81 -11.76 -1.95
N HIS A 16 -17.64 -12.18 -2.45
CA HIS A 16 -16.86 -11.47 -3.46
C HIS A 16 -16.50 -12.39 -4.66
N PRO A 17 -17.50 -12.89 -5.41
CA PRO A 17 -17.28 -13.88 -6.47
C PRO A 17 -16.35 -13.38 -7.59
N SER A 18 -16.45 -12.10 -7.94
CA SER A 18 -15.66 -11.46 -9.02
C SER A 18 -14.42 -10.70 -8.53
N PHE A 19 -14.06 -10.80 -7.25
CA PHE A 19 -12.89 -10.11 -6.71
C PHE A 19 -11.61 -10.91 -6.98
N PHE A 20 -10.57 -10.23 -7.47
CA PHE A 20 -9.24 -10.81 -7.67
C PHE A 20 -8.21 -9.77 -7.24
N ARG A 21 -7.02 -10.21 -6.88
CA ARG A 21 -5.92 -9.31 -6.50
C ARG A 21 -4.56 -9.84 -6.90
N THR A 22 -3.61 -8.93 -7.09
CA THR A 22 -2.20 -9.22 -7.39
C THR A 22 -1.27 -9.03 -6.19
N VAL A 23 -1.87 -8.75 -5.03
CA VAL A 23 -1.19 -8.68 -3.73
C VAL A 23 -1.63 -9.87 -2.85
N PRO A 24 -0.76 -10.42 -1.98
CA PRO A 24 -1.14 -11.47 -1.06
C PRO A 24 -2.21 -11.05 -0.04
N SER A 25 -2.78 -12.03 0.66
CA SER A 25 -3.70 -11.78 1.77
C SER A 25 -2.95 -11.45 3.06
N ASP A 26 -3.50 -10.53 3.86
CA ASP A 26 -3.00 -10.23 5.22
C ASP A 26 -3.03 -11.42 6.16
N TYR A 27 -3.87 -12.43 5.88
CA TYR A 27 -3.83 -13.71 6.59
C TYR A 27 -2.41 -14.27 6.73
N PHE A 28 -1.63 -14.22 5.65
CA PHE A 28 -0.25 -14.70 5.66
C PHE A 28 0.71 -13.75 6.38
N GLN A 29 0.51 -12.44 6.21
CA GLN A 29 1.38 -11.44 6.81
C GLN A 29 1.20 -11.37 8.32
N SER A 30 -0.04 -11.32 8.83
CA SER A 30 -0.33 -11.31 10.26
C SER A 30 0.31 -12.49 10.99
N ARG A 31 0.24 -13.69 10.39
CA ARG A 31 0.94 -14.88 10.88
C ARG A 31 2.46 -14.77 10.80
N ALA A 32 2.99 -14.16 9.74
CA ALA A 32 4.42 -13.92 9.60
C ALA A 32 4.93 -12.91 10.65
N LEU A 33 4.16 -11.86 10.98
CA LEU A 33 4.48 -10.89 12.03
C LEU A 33 4.51 -11.56 13.41
N ALA A 34 3.55 -12.43 13.73
CA ALA A 34 3.59 -13.20 14.98
C ALA A 34 4.85 -14.07 15.08
N LYS A 35 5.23 -14.74 13.99
CA LYS A 35 6.47 -15.52 13.92
C LYS A 35 7.73 -14.66 14.03
N LEU A 36 7.73 -13.46 13.45
CA LEU A 36 8.83 -12.51 13.56
C LEU A 36 9.02 -12.07 15.03
N VAL A 37 7.92 -11.73 15.71
CA VAL A 37 7.94 -11.35 17.12
C VAL A 37 8.48 -12.51 17.99
N LYS A 38 8.00 -13.73 17.75
CA LYS A 38 8.50 -14.94 18.43
C LYS A 38 9.98 -15.19 18.16
N TYR A 39 10.45 -14.99 16.93
CA TYR A 39 11.83 -15.23 16.54
C TYR A 39 12.82 -14.40 17.38
N PHE A 40 12.46 -13.16 17.72
CA PHE A 40 13.26 -12.31 18.60
C PHE A 40 13.04 -12.55 20.10
N GLY A 41 12.20 -13.52 20.47
CA GLY A 41 11.90 -13.87 21.86
C GLY A 41 11.02 -12.85 22.57
N TRP A 42 10.35 -11.95 21.85
CA TRP A 42 9.41 -11.00 22.44
C TRP A 42 8.09 -11.69 22.75
N THR A 43 7.65 -11.60 24.00
CA THR A 43 6.42 -12.26 24.49
C THR A 43 5.36 -11.28 24.97
N TRP A 44 5.68 -9.98 25.03
CA TRP A 44 4.81 -8.92 25.53
C TRP A 44 4.84 -7.72 24.59
N VAL A 45 3.76 -7.51 23.84
CA VAL A 45 3.70 -6.48 22.77
C VAL A 45 2.48 -5.59 22.91
N GLY A 46 2.62 -4.35 22.44
CA GLY A 46 1.50 -3.47 22.13
C GLY A 46 1.05 -3.65 20.68
N ALA A 47 -0.22 -3.39 20.40
CA ALA A 47 -0.79 -3.53 19.07
C ALA A 47 -1.62 -2.30 18.68
N LEU A 48 -1.39 -1.79 17.48
CA LEU A 48 -2.09 -0.65 16.91
C LEU A 48 -2.57 -0.97 15.51
N CYS A 49 -3.74 -0.45 15.13
CA CYS A 49 -4.24 -0.60 13.77
C CYS A 49 -5.03 0.61 13.27
N SER A 50 -5.17 0.69 11.95
CA SER A 50 -6.14 1.59 11.34
C SER A 50 -7.57 1.16 11.67
N ASP A 51 -8.44 2.09 12.04
CA ASP A 51 -9.85 1.87 12.37
C ASP A 51 -10.70 1.70 11.08
N ASN A 52 -10.37 0.65 10.31
CA ASN A 52 -11.03 0.28 9.07
C ASN A 52 -10.90 -1.24 8.81
N ASP A 53 -11.46 -1.73 7.70
CA ASP A 53 -11.45 -3.18 7.39
C ASP A 53 -10.03 -3.76 7.26
N TYR A 54 -9.08 -3.01 6.70
CA TYR A 54 -7.69 -3.46 6.58
C TYR A 54 -7.04 -3.64 7.95
N GLY A 55 -7.02 -2.58 8.76
CA GLY A 55 -6.35 -2.60 10.07
C GLY A 55 -7.02 -3.56 11.05
N ASN A 56 -8.35 -3.50 11.17
CA ASN A 56 -9.09 -4.34 12.13
C ASN A 56 -8.97 -5.84 11.81
N ASN A 57 -9.12 -6.25 10.54
CA ASN A 57 -8.99 -7.67 10.18
C ASN A 57 -7.54 -8.15 10.27
N GLY A 58 -6.59 -7.35 9.80
CA GLY A 58 -5.16 -7.67 9.88
C GLY A 58 -4.67 -7.84 11.31
N LEU A 59 -5.06 -6.93 12.21
CA LEU A 59 -4.69 -7.00 13.62
C LEU A 59 -5.38 -8.15 14.35
N ASN A 60 -6.66 -8.42 14.08
CA ASN A 60 -7.35 -9.56 14.68
C ASN A 60 -6.70 -10.90 14.31
N GLU A 61 -6.29 -11.08 13.05
CA GLU A 61 -5.52 -12.26 12.64
C GLU A 61 -4.16 -12.32 13.34
N PHE A 62 -3.48 -11.16 13.50
CA PHE A 62 -2.20 -11.11 14.21
C PHE A 62 -2.38 -11.52 15.67
N ILE A 63 -3.40 -11.02 16.38
CA ILE A 63 -3.68 -11.37 17.78
C ILE A 63 -3.96 -12.88 17.91
N SER A 64 -4.73 -13.46 16.98
CA SER A 64 -4.96 -14.91 16.95
C SER A 64 -3.65 -15.68 16.78
N ALA A 65 -2.83 -15.32 15.79
CA ALA A 65 -1.56 -15.95 15.53
C ALA A 65 -0.54 -15.75 16.67
N ALA A 66 -0.52 -14.56 17.28
CA ALA A 66 0.32 -14.25 18.43
C ALA A 66 0.00 -15.18 19.62
N LYS A 67 -1.29 -15.42 19.87
CA LYS A 67 -1.73 -16.36 20.90
C LYS A 67 -1.28 -17.80 20.61
N GLU A 68 -1.36 -18.25 19.36
CA GLU A 68 -0.83 -19.57 18.94
C GLU A 68 0.70 -19.67 19.16
N GLU A 69 1.40 -18.56 19.01
CA GLU A 69 2.86 -18.46 19.17
C GLU A 69 3.30 -18.16 20.61
N GLY A 70 2.37 -18.04 21.57
CA GLY A 70 2.66 -17.79 22.99
C GLY A 70 2.98 -16.34 23.35
N ILE A 71 2.57 -15.39 22.50
CA ILE A 71 2.77 -13.94 22.67
C ILE A 71 1.51 -13.32 23.26
N CYS A 72 1.70 -12.46 24.27
CA CYS A 72 0.64 -11.68 24.88
C CYS A 72 0.60 -10.26 24.32
N VAL A 73 -0.60 -9.78 24.03
CA VAL A 73 -0.86 -8.42 23.57
C VAL A 73 -1.39 -7.63 24.75
N GLU A 74 -0.59 -6.70 25.27
CA GLU A 74 -0.90 -5.90 26.48
C GLU A 74 -2.02 -4.91 26.23
N TYR A 75 -1.99 -4.27 25.06
CA TYR A 75 -3.03 -3.36 24.60
C TYR A 75 -3.23 -3.53 23.10
N SER A 76 -4.45 -3.27 22.65
CA SER A 76 -4.84 -3.21 21.25
C SER A 76 -5.72 -1.98 21.04
N MET A 77 -5.27 -1.03 20.22
CA MET A 77 -6.00 0.21 19.98
C MET A 77 -6.11 0.51 18.48
N ALA A 78 -7.22 1.12 18.09
CA ALA A 78 -7.48 1.51 16.72
C ALA A 78 -7.61 3.03 16.60
N PHE A 79 -7.14 3.58 15.49
CA PHE A 79 -7.30 4.99 15.16
C PHE A 79 -7.38 5.22 13.66
N PHE A 80 -7.87 6.38 13.27
CA PHE A 80 -7.98 6.80 11.89
C PHE A 80 -7.50 8.25 11.75
N LYS A 81 -6.98 8.62 10.58
CA LYS A 81 -6.44 9.98 10.35
C LYS A 81 -7.40 11.14 10.62
N THR A 82 -8.70 10.91 10.56
CA THR A 82 -9.73 11.94 10.85
C THR A 82 -10.21 11.90 12.29
N ASP A 83 -9.65 11.05 13.15
CA ASP A 83 -10.01 11.02 14.56
C ASP A 83 -9.59 12.32 15.26
N PRO A 84 -10.34 12.75 16.29
CA PRO A 84 -9.95 13.88 17.12
C PRO A 84 -8.58 13.65 17.77
N ARG A 85 -7.81 14.73 17.95
CA ARG A 85 -6.48 14.68 18.57
C ARG A 85 -6.53 14.02 19.96
N GLU A 86 -7.63 14.20 20.70
CA GLU A 86 -7.85 13.60 22.02
C GLU A 86 -7.84 12.07 21.98
N LYS A 87 -8.29 11.43 20.90
CA LYS A 87 -8.22 9.97 20.74
C LYS A 87 -6.77 9.52 20.53
N ILE A 88 -6.01 10.25 19.72
CA ILE A 88 -4.57 9.99 19.50
C ILE A 88 -3.78 10.19 20.81
N LEU A 89 -4.07 11.24 21.56
CA LEU A 89 -3.46 11.51 22.87
C LEU A 89 -3.67 10.35 23.84
N LYS A 90 -4.89 9.80 23.93
CA LYS A 90 -5.17 8.62 24.77
C LYS A 90 -4.38 7.39 24.36
N ILE A 91 -4.16 7.18 23.07
CA ILE A 91 -3.31 6.10 22.57
C ILE A 91 -1.88 6.31 23.04
N VAL A 92 -1.35 7.52 22.85
CA VAL A 92 0.01 7.89 23.29
C VAL A 92 0.18 7.72 24.81
N GLU A 93 -0.79 8.15 25.62
CA GLU A 93 -0.81 7.96 27.06
C GLU A 93 -0.81 6.47 27.45
N ASN A 94 -1.58 5.65 26.74
CA ASN A 94 -1.62 4.21 26.97
C ASN A 94 -0.26 3.55 26.65
N ILE A 95 0.36 3.92 25.51
CA ILE A 95 1.70 3.45 25.13
C ILE A 95 2.73 3.82 26.20
N LYS A 96 2.65 5.04 26.78
CA LYS A 96 3.56 5.49 27.83
C LYS A 96 3.36 4.74 29.15
N ALA A 97 2.13 4.40 29.49
CA ALA A 97 1.78 3.67 30.71
C ALA A 97 2.08 2.16 30.61
N SER A 98 2.17 1.63 29.39
CA SER A 98 2.44 0.22 29.09
C SER A 98 3.88 -0.19 29.42
N THR A 99 4.05 -1.47 29.75
CA THR A 99 5.36 -2.09 29.98
C THR A 99 6.02 -2.62 28.71
N SER A 100 5.23 -2.95 27.68
CA SER A 100 5.72 -3.40 26.38
C SER A 100 6.62 -2.36 25.71
N LYS A 101 7.71 -2.84 25.11
CA LYS A 101 8.63 -2.02 24.29
C LYS A 101 8.51 -2.30 22.80
N VAL A 102 7.80 -3.37 22.44
CA VAL A 102 7.56 -3.76 21.05
C VAL A 102 6.14 -3.34 20.68
N ILE A 103 6.00 -2.60 19.58
CA ILE A 103 4.71 -2.16 19.06
C ILE A 103 4.51 -2.76 17.68
N VAL A 104 3.46 -3.55 17.53
CA VAL A 104 3.01 -4.08 16.24
C VAL A 104 1.99 -3.12 15.63
N GLY A 105 2.34 -2.51 14.51
CA GLY A 105 1.49 -1.56 13.80
C GLY A 105 0.92 -2.17 12.51
N PHE A 106 -0.37 -2.52 12.53
CA PHE A 106 -1.15 -2.90 11.35
C PHE A 106 -1.94 -1.69 10.84
N VAL A 107 -1.20 -0.67 10.40
CA VAL A 107 -1.71 0.67 10.13
C VAL A 107 -1.51 1.00 8.64
N ALA A 108 -2.42 1.76 8.06
CA ALA A 108 -2.23 2.29 6.71
C ALA A 108 -1.14 3.39 6.72
N ASP A 109 -0.36 3.47 5.66
CA ASP A 109 0.58 4.57 5.37
C ASP A 109 -0.03 5.95 5.65
N SER A 110 -1.25 6.19 5.20
CA SER A 110 -1.91 7.50 5.35
C SER A 110 -2.38 7.82 6.78
N ASP A 111 -2.42 6.83 7.68
CA ASP A 111 -2.86 7.01 9.06
C ASP A 111 -1.69 7.18 10.03
N ILE A 112 -0.59 6.43 9.86
CA ILE A 112 0.49 6.35 10.85
C ILE A 112 1.15 7.70 11.16
N GLY A 113 1.25 8.60 10.18
CA GLY A 113 1.84 9.93 10.36
C GLY A 113 1.17 10.76 11.46
N PHE A 114 -0.14 10.57 11.69
CA PHE A 114 -0.88 11.28 12.74
C PHE A 114 -0.45 10.85 14.14
N LEU A 115 -0.19 9.55 14.33
CA LEU A 115 0.34 9.02 15.58
C LEU A 115 1.80 9.47 15.77
N LEU A 116 2.64 9.31 14.75
CA LEU A 116 4.06 9.68 14.81
C LEU A 116 4.26 11.15 15.17
N LYS A 117 3.43 12.03 14.60
CA LYS A 117 3.44 13.46 14.92
C LYS A 117 3.20 13.70 16.42
N GLU A 118 2.19 13.07 17.01
CA GLU A 118 1.91 13.25 18.44
C GLU A 118 3.00 12.60 19.32
N MET A 119 3.55 11.46 18.92
CA MET A 119 4.69 10.83 19.60
C MET A 119 5.94 11.72 19.57
N ALA A 120 6.21 12.40 18.44
CA ALA A 120 7.32 13.32 18.28
C ALA A 120 7.16 14.58 19.14
N LEU A 121 5.96 15.17 19.18
CA LEU A 121 5.65 16.29 20.07
C LEU A 121 5.91 15.97 21.54
N GLN A 122 5.81 14.69 21.89
CA GLN A 122 6.03 14.19 23.24
C GLN A 122 7.40 13.52 23.44
N ASN A 123 8.33 13.69 22.50
CA ASN A 123 9.70 13.17 22.51
C ASN A 123 9.79 11.66 22.82
N MET A 124 8.83 10.88 22.32
CA MET A 124 8.81 9.43 22.54
C MET A 124 9.87 8.74 21.71
N THR A 125 10.66 7.88 22.33
CA THR A 125 11.70 7.06 21.69
C THR A 125 11.84 5.72 22.40
N GLY A 126 12.66 4.81 21.87
CA GLY A 126 13.01 3.56 22.54
C GLY A 126 12.00 2.41 22.36
N PHE A 127 11.11 2.52 21.38
CA PHE A 127 10.21 1.44 20.97
C PHE A 127 10.78 0.68 19.78
N GLN A 128 10.63 -0.64 19.82
CA GLN A 128 10.89 -1.50 18.67
C GLN A 128 9.60 -1.65 17.87
N TRP A 129 9.57 -1.08 16.68
CA TRP A 129 8.40 -1.17 15.81
C TRP A 129 8.44 -2.42 14.93
N VAL A 130 7.27 -3.03 14.77
CA VAL A 130 7.02 -4.15 13.86
C VAL A 130 5.84 -3.78 12.96
N GLY A 131 6.09 -3.52 11.68
CA GLY A 131 5.13 -2.90 10.77
C GLY A 131 4.55 -3.83 9.70
N SER A 132 3.29 -3.58 9.34
CA SER A 132 2.67 -4.08 8.11
C SER A 132 3.30 -3.46 6.86
N GLU A 133 3.11 -4.12 5.72
CA GLU A 133 3.61 -3.73 4.39
C GLU A 133 3.17 -2.34 3.96
N SER A 134 2.01 -1.89 4.42
CA SER A 134 1.48 -0.59 4.02
C SER A 134 2.42 0.55 4.37
N TRP A 135 3.05 0.54 5.54
CA TRP A 135 3.86 1.66 6.02
C TRP A 135 5.34 1.33 6.22
N ILE A 136 5.72 0.07 6.47
CA ILE A 136 7.11 -0.28 6.83
C ILE A 136 8.14 0.06 5.75
N SER A 137 7.71 0.11 4.48
CA SER A 137 8.53 0.48 3.32
C SER A 137 8.07 1.77 2.65
N ASP A 138 7.21 2.54 3.30
CA ASP A 138 6.69 3.79 2.76
C ASP A 138 7.69 4.95 2.93
N LEU A 139 7.85 5.78 1.90
CA LEU A 139 8.83 6.87 1.90
C LEU A 139 8.42 8.03 2.82
N ASP A 140 7.12 8.25 3.02
CA ASP A 140 6.63 9.31 3.92
C ASP A 140 6.87 8.93 5.39
N THR A 141 6.97 7.64 5.71
CA THR A 141 7.42 7.18 7.04
C THR A 141 8.92 7.04 7.16
N ALA A 142 9.62 6.64 6.09
CA ALA A 142 11.07 6.42 6.05
C ALA A 142 11.85 7.72 5.79
N ASN A 143 11.50 8.79 6.50
CA ASN A 143 12.11 10.11 6.34
C ASN A 143 12.89 10.55 7.61
N PRO A 144 13.75 11.60 7.53
CA PRO A 144 14.51 12.08 8.68
C PRO A 144 13.69 12.60 9.85
N GLU A 145 12.47 13.09 9.63
CA GLU A 145 11.55 13.58 10.67
C GLU A 145 11.23 12.45 11.65
N TRP A 146 10.88 11.26 11.15
CA TRP A 146 10.45 10.12 11.97
C TRP A 146 11.57 9.18 12.39
N GLN A 147 12.80 9.40 11.91
CA GLN A 147 13.94 8.52 12.16
C GLN A 147 14.17 8.26 13.65
N HIS A 148 14.02 9.26 14.51
CA HIS A 148 14.24 9.13 15.96
C HIS A 148 13.22 8.20 16.65
N ILE A 149 12.03 7.99 16.06
CA ILE A 149 10.96 7.11 16.56
C ILE A 149 11.04 5.74 15.90
N LEU A 150 11.26 5.71 14.59
CA LEU A 150 11.15 4.51 13.75
C LEU A 150 12.47 3.81 13.45
N LYS A 151 13.60 4.31 13.97
CA LYS A 151 14.91 3.67 13.75
C LYS A 151 14.89 2.20 14.17
N GLY A 152 15.29 1.33 13.26
CA GLY A 152 15.35 -0.11 13.51
C GLY A 152 14.01 -0.83 13.40
N SER A 153 12.97 -0.18 12.85
CA SER A 153 11.70 -0.84 12.54
C SER A 153 11.91 -2.09 11.68
N LEU A 154 11.13 -3.13 11.95
CA LEU A 154 11.15 -4.39 11.23
C LEU A 154 9.77 -4.68 10.65
N GLY A 155 9.69 -5.45 9.57
CA GLY A 155 8.41 -5.87 9.02
C GLY A 155 8.56 -6.50 7.65
N PHE A 156 7.44 -6.66 6.95
CA PHE A 156 7.41 -7.30 5.64
C PHE A 156 7.00 -6.30 4.58
N ALA A 157 7.77 -6.20 3.51
CA ALA A 157 7.44 -5.38 2.36
C ALA A 157 7.06 -6.25 1.15
N ILE A 158 6.23 -5.72 0.27
CA ILE A 158 5.93 -6.35 -1.02
C ILE A 158 7.23 -6.47 -1.84
N PRO A 159 7.50 -7.58 -2.54
CA PRO A 159 8.73 -7.71 -3.33
C PRO A 159 8.85 -6.64 -4.41
N THR A 160 10.06 -6.13 -4.60
CA THR A 160 10.38 -5.19 -5.68
C THR A 160 10.42 -5.92 -7.02
N ALA A 161 10.18 -5.20 -8.10
CA ALA A 161 10.36 -5.73 -9.45
C ALA A 161 10.92 -4.68 -10.38
N LYS A 162 11.45 -5.14 -11.52
CA LYS A 162 11.90 -4.26 -12.59
C LYS A 162 10.89 -4.30 -13.74
N ILE A 163 10.40 -3.13 -14.14
CA ILE A 163 9.56 -2.98 -15.33
C ILE A 163 10.40 -2.29 -16.41
N ASN A 164 10.87 -3.07 -17.37
CA ASN A 164 11.75 -2.58 -18.42
C ASN A 164 11.05 -1.51 -19.27
N GLY A 165 11.75 -0.38 -19.48
CA GLY A 165 11.22 0.74 -20.27
C GLY A 165 10.29 1.69 -19.50
N LEU A 166 9.87 1.36 -18.27
CA LEU A 166 8.93 2.20 -17.51
C LEU A 166 9.47 3.60 -17.25
N GLY A 167 10.71 3.74 -16.77
CA GLY A 167 11.30 5.07 -16.53
C GLY A 167 11.34 5.94 -17.78
N LYS A 168 11.68 5.36 -18.95
CA LYS A 168 11.67 6.06 -20.24
C LYS A 168 10.26 6.41 -20.72
N PHE A 169 9.24 5.68 -20.28
CA PHE A 169 7.84 5.98 -20.57
C PHE A 169 7.36 7.14 -19.70
N LEU A 170 7.60 7.06 -18.38
CA LEU A 170 7.19 8.09 -17.41
C LEU A 170 7.86 9.45 -17.69
N SER A 171 9.12 9.46 -18.11
CA SER A 171 9.84 10.68 -18.46
C SER A 171 9.30 11.42 -19.70
N LYS A 172 8.41 10.79 -20.48
CA LYS A 172 7.79 11.38 -21.67
C LYS A 172 6.41 11.98 -21.40
N LEU A 173 6.04 12.14 -20.14
CA LEU A 173 4.79 12.80 -19.77
C LEU A 173 4.73 14.19 -20.40
N ASN A 174 3.57 14.52 -20.99
CA ASN A 174 3.36 15.77 -21.71
C ASN A 174 2.25 16.59 -21.01
N PRO A 175 2.56 17.76 -20.43
CA PRO A 175 1.57 18.60 -19.77
C PRO A 175 0.50 19.19 -20.71
N ALA A 176 0.76 19.19 -22.03
CA ALA A 176 -0.21 19.62 -23.04
C ALA A 176 -1.26 18.54 -23.38
N SER A 177 -1.18 17.36 -22.77
CA SER A 177 -2.20 16.31 -22.93
C SER A 177 -3.56 16.73 -22.36
N ASP A 178 -4.64 16.15 -22.90
CA ASP A 178 -6.00 16.30 -22.37
C ASP A 178 -6.21 15.57 -21.03
N ILE A 179 -5.22 14.79 -20.58
CA ILE A 179 -5.27 14.10 -19.29
C ILE A 179 -5.02 15.13 -18.17
N ALA A 180 -6.08 15.49 -17.43
CA ALA A 180 -6.04 16.52 -16.40
C ALA A 180 -4.93 16.32 -15.34
N ILE A 181 -4.72 15.09 -14.87
CA ILE A 181 -3.72 14.79 -13.83
C ILE A 181 -2.28 15.06 -14.28
N TYR A 182 -2.00 15.08 -15.59
CA TYR A 182 -0.65 15.36 -16.09
C TYR A 182 -0.28 16.83 -15.89
N LYS A 183 -1.26 17.74 -15.94
CA LYS A 183 -1.05 19.17 -15.67
C LYS A 183 -0.72 19.40 -14.21
N GLU A 184 -1.55 18.87 -13.31
CA GLU A 184 -1.35 18.98 -11.87
C GLU A 184 -0.02 18.36 -11.41
N LEU A 185 0.32 17.19 -11.97
CA LEU A 185 1.60 16.54 -11.68
C LEU A 185 2.79 17.39 -12.15
N TRP A 186 2.71 17.99 -13.34
CA TRP A 186 3.76 18.87 -13.87
C TRP A 186 3.97 20.09 -12.98
N GLU A 187 2.88 20.80 -12.66
CA GLU A 187 2.90 21.96 -11.76
C GLU A 187 3.45 21.61 -10.39
N THR A 188 3.12 20.42 -9.86
CA THR A 188 3.61 19.95 -8.56
C THR A 188 5.11 19.63 -8.58
N ILE A 189 5.59 18.92 -9.60
CA ILE A 189 7.01 18.52 -9.70
C ILE A 189 7.91 19.74 -9.89
N PHE A 190 7.51 20.66 -10.75
CA PHE A 190 8.30 21.84 -11.10
C PHE A 190 7.98 23.08 -10.26
N GLN A 191 7.01 22.99 -9.35
CA GLN A 191 6.55 24.09 -8.48
C GLN A 191 6.19 25.36 -9.28
N CYS A 192 5.52 25.18 -10.42
CA CYS A 192 5.18 26.23 -11.37
C CYS A 192 3.69 26.15 -11.78
N LYS A 193 3.21 27.13 -12.57
CA LYS A 193 1.86 27.14 -13.14
C LYS A 193 1.87 27.16 -14.66
N LEU A 194 1.08 26.29 -15.30
CA LEU A 194 0.96 26.19 -16.76
C LEU A 194 0.06 27.28 -17.35
N SER A 195 -0.86 27.85 -16.57
CA SER A 195 -1.71 28.97 -16.97
C SER A 195 -2.01 29.88 -15.78
N ILE A 196 -1.99 31.19 -16.01
CA ILE A 196 -2.38 32.19 -15.00
C ILE A 196 -3.89 32.36 -15.07
N GLN A 197 -4.62 31.73 -14.15
CA GLN A 197 -5.97 32.15 -13.83
C GLN A 197 -5.92 33.04 -12.60
N ASN A 198 -5.85 34.36 -12.82
CA ASN A 198 -6.10 35.44 -11.86
C ASN A 198 -5.61 35.20 -10.41
N THR A 199 -4.32 35.37 -10.12
CA THR A 199 -3.86 35.77 -8.78
C THR A 199 -2.54 36.53 -8.82
N VAL A 200 -2.45 37.47 -7.88
CA VAL A 200 -1.51 38.61 -7.76
C VAL A 200 -0.16 38.21 -7.12
N GLU A 201 0.16 36.91 -7.07
CA GLU A 201 1.41 36.42 -6.48
C GLU A 201 2.40 36.00 -7.56
N MET A 202 3.70 36.23 -7.33
CA MET A 202 4.81 35.88 -8.22
C MET A 202 4.99 34.35 -8.36
N THR A 203 4.00 33.65 -8.88
CA THR A 203 4.12 32.21 -9.17
C THR A 203 4.89 32.02 -10.48
N GLN A 204 5.94 31.21 -10.45
CA GLN A 204 6.75 30.90 -11.63
C GLN A 204 5.89 30.20 -12.70
N LEU A 205 5.96 30.68 -13.93
CA LEU A 205 5.31 30.03 -15.07
C LEU A 205 6.12 28.81 -15.51
N CYS A 206 5.42 27.72 -15.83
CA CYS A 206 6.03 26.57 -16.48
C CYS A 206 6.35 26.88 -17.95
N GLU A 207 7.50 26.43 -18.45
CA GLU A 207 7.86 26.50 -19.87
C GLU A 207 7.15 25.44 -20.70
N GLY A 208 6.77 24.32 -20.06
CA GLY A 208 6.10 23.18 -20.70
C GLY A 208 7.06 22.22 -21.42
N ASN A 209 8.37 22.45 -21.34
CA ASN A 209 9.44 21.63 -21.93
C ASN A 209 10.48 21.19 -20.89
N GLU A 210 10.23 21.44 -19.60
CA GLU A 210 11.10 21.05 -18.50
C GLU A 210 11.37 19.54 -18.50
N SER A 211 12.54 19.15 -17.99
CA SER A 211 12.96 17.75 -18.01
C SER A 211 12.69 17.04 -16.68
N LEU A 212 11.77 16.08 -16.70
CA LEU A 212 11.48 15.22 -15.55
C LEU A 212 12.70 14.39 -15.08
N THR A 213 13.73 14.24 -15.92
CA THR A 213 14.95 13.51 -15.55
C THR A 213 15.99 14.39 -14.86
N GLN A 214 15.83 15.72 -14.88
CA GLN A 214 16.75 16.67 -14.28
C GLN A 214 16.36 17.06 -12.85
N VAL A 215 15.11 16.82 -12.46
CA VAL A 215 14.59 17.12 -11.12
C VAL A 215 14.32 15.82 -10.38
N PRO A 216 14.87 15.61 -9.17
CA PRO A 216 14.51 14.45 -8.35
C PRO A 216 13.00 14.44 -8.06
N ASN A 217 12.32 13.34 -8.39
CA ASN A 217 10.89 13.19 -8.14
C ASN A 217 10.52 11.71 -7.99
N ILE A 218 9.55 11.43 -7.12
CA ILE A 218 9.07 10.06 -6.86
C ILE A 218 8.36 9.44 -8.06
N TYR A 219 7.85 10.26 -8.99
CA TYR A 219 7.09 9.79 -10.14
C TYR A 219 7.96 9.03 -11.15
N THR A 220 9.17 9.53 -11.42
CA THR A 220 10.13 8.90 -12.35
C THR A 220 11.12 7.97 -11.66
N ASP A 221 11.11 7.91 -10.33
CA ASP A 221 11.90 6.94 -9.57
C ASP A 221 11.32 5.52 -9.75
N VAL A 222 12.08 4.70 -10.46
CA VAL A 222 11.73 3.31 -10.77
C VAL A 222 12.63 2.31 -10.04
N LEU A 223 13.32 2.74 -8.99
CA LEU A 223 14.19 1.87 -8.19
C LEU A 223 13.39 0.91 -7.30
N ASP A 224 12.26 1.36 -6.76
CA ASP A 224 11.42 0.56 -5.87
C ASP A 224 9.96 0.38 -6.37
N LEU A 225 9.79 -0.50 -7.36
CA LEU A 225 8.47 -0.79 -7.95
C LEU A 225 7.77 -1.97 -7.26
N ARG A 226 7.19 -1.72 -6.08
CA ARG A 226 6.37 -2.72 -5.35
C ARG A 226 4.91 -2.68 -5.78
N ILE A 227 4.20 -1.62 -5.40
CA ILE A 227 2.77 -1.45 -5.69
C ILE A 227 2.55 -1.27 -7.20
N ALA A 228 3.41 -0.50 -7.87
CA ALA A 228 3.39 -0.32 -9.32
C ALA A 228 3.48 -1.66 -10.08
N ASN A 229 4.26 -2.62 -9.57
CA ASN A 229 4.32 -3.96 -10.14
C ASN A 229 3.03 -4.76 -9.95
N ASN A 230 2.30 -4.56 -8.86
CA ASN A 230 0.97 -5.17 -8.69
C ASN A 230 -0.04 -4.58 -9.67
N VAL A 231 0.03 -3.28 -9.98
CA VAL A 231 -0.76 -2.65 -11.04
C VAL A 231 -0.42 -3.27 -12.40
N TYR A 232 0.87 -3.36 -12.72
CA TYR A 232 1.36 -4.01 -13.94
C TYR A 232 0.82 -5.43 -14.08
N LYS A 233 0.98 -6.26 -13.04
CA LYS A 233 0.43 -7.63 -13.01
C LYS A 233 -1.07 -7.67 -13.15
N ALA A 234 -1.81 -6.69 -12.61
CA ALA A 234 -3.26 -6.67 -12.68
C ALA A 234 -3.75 -6.46 -14.12
N VAL A 235 -3.11 -5.54 -14.85
CA VAL A 235 -3.36 -5.33 -16.28
C VAL A 235 -3.00 -6.58 -17.09
N TYR A 236 -1.82 -7.16 -16.83
CA TYR A 236 -1.39 -8.38 -17.52
C TYR A 236 -2.30 -9.58 -17.23
N ALA A 237 -2.80 -9.74 -16.01
CA ALA A 237 -3.73 -10.81 -15.67
C ALA A 237 -5.01 -10.74 -16.52
N VAL A 238 -5.57 -9.54 -16.71
CA VAL A 238 -6.72 -9.33 -17.61
C VAL A 238 -6.32 -9.58 -19.06
N ALA A 239 -5.20 -9.03 -19.52
CA ALA A 239 -4.72 -9.20 -20.88
C ALA A 239 -4.49 -10.68 -21.25
N TYR A 240 -3.90 -11.46 -20.35
CA TYR A 240 -3.72 -12.91 -20.56
C TYR A 240 -5.05 -13.67 -20.54
N ALA A 241 -5.99 -13.31 -19.66
CA ALA A 241 -7.33 -13.92 -19.66
C ALA A 241 -8.05 -13.67 -20.99
N LEU A 242 -8.01 -12.44 -21.49
CA LEU A 242 -8.54 -12.09 -22.81
C LEU A 242 -7.81 -12.81 -23.93
N HIS A 243 -6.47 -12.79 -23.93
CA HIS A 243 -5.65 -13.46 -24.95
C HIS A 243 -5.93 -14.96 -25.02
N ASN A 244 -6.07 -15.64 -23.88
CA ASN A 244 -6.44 -17.06 -23.84
C ASN A 244 -7.83 -17.31 -24.41
N SER A 245 -8.75 -16.36 -24.23
CA SER A 245 -10.09 -16.39 -24.80
C SER A 245 -10.05 -16.25 -26.34
N TYR A 246 -9.25 -15.33 -26.87
CA TYR A 246 -9.03 -15.16 -28.33
C TYR A 246 -8.23 -16.32 -28.96
N GLY A 247 -7.25 -16.84 -28.24
CA GLY A 247 -6.37 -17.94 -28.66
C GLY A 247 -7.01 -19.33 -28.57
N CYS A 248 -8.29 -19.41 -28.16
CA CYS A 248 -9.10 -20.62 -28.13
C CYS A 248 -9.39 -21.10 -29.57
N SER A 249 -8.35 -21.57 -30.25
CA SER A 249 -8.41 -22.24 -31.52
C SER A 249 -8.33 -23.74 -31.25
N LYS A 250 -9.48 -24.41 -31.38
CA LYS A 250 -9.67 -25.88 -31.44
C LYS A 250 -8.48 -26.70 -30.91
N ARG A 251 -8.40 -26.97 -29.60
CA ARG A 251 -7.57 -28.07 -29.08
C ARG A 251 -8.43 -29.20 -28.51
N ASP A 252 -8.32 -30.31 -29.22
CA ASP A 252 -8.54 -31.72 -28.91
C ASP A 252 -9.91 -32.17 -28.38
N GLY A 253 -10.64 -32.83 -29.28
CA GLY A 253 -11.93 -33.48 -29.07
C GLY A 253 -11.85 -34.65 -28.10
N GLY A 254 -11.72 -34.35 -26.81
CA GLY A 254 -11.74 -35.35 -25.75
C GLY A 254 -12.20 -34.87 -24.38
N GLN A 255 -12.54 -33.59 -24.19
CA GLN A 255 -13.01 -33.09 -22.89
C GLN A 255 -14.49 -32.68 -22.95
N THR A 256 -15.26 -33.32 -22.09
CA THR A 256 -16.71 -33.17 -21.91
C THR A 256 -17.10 -31.71 -21.63
N ALA A 257 -17.92 -31.16 -22.53
CA ALA A 257 -18.91 -30.09 -22.35
C ALA A 257 -18.67 -29.10 -21.18
N ALA A 258 -17.77 -28.13 -21.38
CA ALA A 258 -17.82 -26.85 -20.65
C ALA A 258 -17.09 -25.69 -21.37
N ASN A 259 -16.08 -25.97 -22.20
CA ASN A 259 -15.30 -24.92 -22.85
C ASN A 259 -15.65 -24.82 -24.35
N VAL A 260 -16.83 -24.31 -24.65
CA VAL A 260 -17.14 -23.84 -26.00
C VAL A 260 -16.34 -22.56 -26.19
N CYS A 261 -15.29 -22.59 -27.01
CA CYS A 261 -14.64 -21.37 -27.49
C CYS A 261 -15.73 -20.50 -28.15
N THR A 262 -16.20 -19.46 -27.46
CA THR A 262 -17.11 -18.51 -28.08
C THR A 262 -16.32 -17.78 -29.17
N ASN A 263 -16.89 -17.68 -30.37
CA ASN A 263 -16.31 -16.92 -31.47
C ASN A 263 -16.32 -15.44 -31.04
N LEU A 264 -15.21 -14.96 -30.49
CA LEU A 264 -15.13 -13.72 -29.72
C LEU A 264 -14.37 -12.66 -30.49
N ALA A 265 -14.99 -12.04 -31.48
CA ALA A 265 -14.48 -10.78 -32.02
C ALA A 265 -15.23 -9.57 -31.42
N ASP A 266 -16.55 -9.69 -31.15
CA ASP A 266 -17.37 -8.48 -30.90
C ASP A 266 -18.30 -8.54 -29.67
N ASN A 267 -18.27 -9.58 -28.83
CA ASN A 267 -19.25 -9.75 -27.73
C ASN A 267 -18.68 -10.36 -26.43
N GLN A 268 -17.44 -10.00 -26.05
CA GLN A 268 -16.90 -10.39 -24.74
C GLN A 268 -17.70 -9.74 -23.60
N LYS A 269 -18.18 -10.57 -22.67
CA LYS A 269 -18.90 -10.14 -21.47
C LYS A 269 -18.02 -10.32 -20.23
N PRO A 270 -18.10 -9.44 -19.22
CA PRO A 270 -17.26 -9.52 -18.02
C PRO A 270 -17.35 -10.81 -17.19
N TRP A 271 -18.37 -11.65 -17.41
CA TRP A 271 -18.56 -12.92 -16.70
C TRP A 271 -17.92 -14.12 -17.41
N GLN A 272 -17.46 -13.95 -18.66
CA GLN A 272 -16.73 -14.95 -19.45
C GLN A 272 -15.26 -14.95 -19.05
#